data_AF-A0A3M1NE19-F1
#
_entry.id   AF-A0A3M1NE19-F1
#
_cell.length_a   1.000
_cell.length_b   1.000
_cell.length_c   1.000
_cell.angle_alpha   90.00
_cell.angle_beta   90.00
_cell.angle_gamma   90.00
#
_symmetry.space_group_name_H-M   'P 1'
#
loop_
_entity.id
_entity.type
_entity.pdbx_description
1 polymer ?
#
loop_
_entity_poly.entity_id
_entity_poly.type
_entity_poly.pdbx_seq_one_letter_code
_entity_poly.pdbx_strand_id
1 'polypeptide(L)'
;MMGVIQAVRDSLAVVLDIEATSLYADYGHILCAVVKPIDGDAIVLRLDDYHDRPTFDDSPLLADLIKILAHAPMIVGWNIDRYDLPYIRTRKMIWRAMGVELPGATTKSYDMLRLRRKYRLHNNR
;
A
#
# COMPACT_ATOMS: atom_id res chain seq x y z
N MET A 1 -2.28 -9.86 -13.63
CA MET A 1 -1.11 -9.39 -12.86
C MET A 1 0.02 -8.82 -13.73
N MET A 2 0.44 -9.46 -14.84
CA MET A 2 1.58 -8.96 -15.64
C MET A 2 1.42 -7.52 -16.17
N GLY A 3 0.25 -7.14 -16.68
CA GLY A 3 0.01 -5.76 -17.15
C GLY A 3 0.07 -4.69 -16.04
N VAL A 4 -0.42 -5.03 -14.85
CA VAL A 4 -0.36 -4.16 -13.65
C VAL A 4 1.09 -3.91 -13.25
N ILE A 5 1.89 -4.98 -13.20
CA ILE A 5 3.32 -4.88 -12.85
C ILE A 5 4.07 -4.02 -13.85
N GLN A 6 3.78 -4.17 -15.14
CA GLN A 6 4.43 -3.38 -16.19
C GLN A 6 4.09 -1.88 -16.02
N ALA A 7 2.82 -1.54 -15.85
CA ALA A 7 2.39 -0.15 -15.65
C ALA A 7 3.05 0.50 -14.42
N VAL A 8 3.18 -0.25 -13.32
CA VAL A 8 3.81 0.24 -12.09
C VAL A 8 5.32 0.41 -12.25
N ARG A 9 5.97 -0.50 -12.96
CA ARG A 9 7.42 -0.47 -13.22
C ARG A 9 7.82 0.68 -14.14
N ASP A 10 7.00 0.95 -15.15
CA ASP A 10 7.29 1.97 -16.17
C ASP A 10 6.99 3.40 -15.68
N SER A 11 6.13 3.52 -14.67
CA SER A 11 5.77 4.79 -14.04
C SER A 11 6.94 5.37 -13.23
N LEU A 12 7.10 6.71 -13.24
CA LEU A 12 8.12 7.40 -12.45
C LEU A 12 7.98 7.14 -10.94
N ALA A 13 6.74 7.13 -10.47
CA ALA A 13 6.36 6.80 -9.10
C ALA A 13 4.93 6.28 -9.07
N VAL A 14 4.53 5.72 -7.93
CA VAL A 14 3.14 5.40 -7.64
C VAL A 14 2.68 6.17 -6.42
N VAL A 15 1.41 6.58 -6.42
CA VAL A 15 0.73 7.09 -5.24
C VAL A 15 0.06 5.93 -4.52
N LEU A 16 0.27 5.81 -3.22
CA LEU A 16 -0.32 4.80 -2.35
C LEU A 16 -1.25 5.46 -1.33
N ASP A 17 -2.38 4.82 -1.11
CA ASP A 17 -3.31 5.10 -0.01
C ASP A 17 -3.97 3.78 0.44
N ILE A 18 -4.17 3.59 1.74
CA ILE A 18 -4.89 2.44 2.30
C ILE A 18 -6.07 2.89 3.17
N GLU A 19 -7.13 2.07 3.16
CA GLU A 19 -8.20 2.16 4.14
C GLU A 19 -8.20 0.93 5.03
N ALA A 20 -8.43 1.15 6.32
CA ALA A 20 -8.38 0.10 7.32
C ALA A 20 -9.52 0.25 8.34
N THR A 21 -9.85 -0.83 9.04
CA THR A 21 -10.88 -0.84 10.08
C THR A 21 -10.52 -0.04 11.34
N SER A 22 -9.26 0.40 11.45
CA SER A 22 -8.73 1.10 12.61
C SER A 22 -7.45 1.85 12.26
N LEU A 23 -7.11 2.85 13.09
CA LEU A 23 -5.82 3.53 13.05
C LEU A 23 -4.61 2.67 13.47
N TYR A 24 -4.85 1.53 14.12
CA TYR A 24 -3.80 0.65 14.63
C TYR A 24 -3.90 -0.76 14.05
N ALA A 25 -2.75 -1.29 13.61
CA ALA A 25 -2.64 -2.51 12.81
C ALA A 25 -2.54 -3.82 13.63
N ASP A 26 -2.36 -3.72 14.94
CA ASP A 26 -2.36 -4.84 15.88
C ASP A 26 -3.75 -5.46 16.06
N TYR A 27 -4.82 -4.67 15.86
CA TYR A 27 -6.20 -5.16 15.86
C TYR A 27 -6.97 -4.86 14.57
N GLY A 28 -6.62 -3.82 13.83
CA GLY A 28 -7.23 -3.53 12.53
C GLY A 28 -6.65 -4.35 11.38
N HIS A 29 -7.37 -4.35 10.27
CA HIS A 29 -6.97 -5.00 9.01
C HIS A 29 -7.26 -4.06 7.83
N ILE A 30 -6.52 -4.25 6.74
CA ILE A 30 -6.64 -3.44 5.52
C ILE A 30 -7.92 -3.84 4.78
N LEU A 31 -8.82 -2.87 4.56
CA LEU A 31 -10.06 -3.03 3.82
C LEU A 31 -9.86 -2.83 2.31
N CYS A 32 -9.05 -1.83 1.95
CA CYS A 32 -8.64 -1.63 0.58
C CYS A 32 -7.29 -0.92 0.50
N ALA A 33 -6.64 -1.04 -0.66
CA ALA A 33 -5.45 -0.29 -0.99
C ALA A 33 -5.56 0.19 -2.44
N VAL A 34 -5.15 1.43 -2.68
CA VAL A 34 -5.10 2.02 -4.02
C VAL A 34 -3.65 2.32 -4.36
N VAL A 35 -3.19 1.77 -5.47
CA VAL A 35 -1.89 2.09 -6.07
C VAL A 35 -2.15 2.77 -7.41
N LYS A 36 -1.80 4.05 -7.52
CA LYS A 36 -1.98 4.81 -8.75
C LYS A 36 -0.62 5.19 -9.35
N PRO A 37 -0.20 4.59 -10.47
CA PRO A 37 0.84 5.18 -11.32
C PRO A 37 0.51 6.64 -11.62
N ILE A 38 1.49 7.54 -11.53
CA ILE A 38 1.25 8.99 -11.70
C ILE A 38 0.53 9.26 -13.04
N ASP A 39 0.95 8.54 -14.06
CA ASP A 39 0.60 8.65 -15.48
C ASP A 39 -0.33 7.53 -15.96
N GLY A 40 -0.90 6.74 -15.05
CA GLY A 40 -1.81 5.64 -15.37
C GLY A 40 -3.06 5.57 -14.50
N ASP A 41 -3.84 4.52 -14.75
CA ASP A 41 -5.08 4.21 -14.05
C ASP A 41 -4.82 3.67 -12.64
N ALA A 42 -5.76 3.93 -11.73
CA ALA A 42 -5.69 3.43 -10.37
C ALA A 42 -5.87 1.90 -10.35
N ILE A 43 -4.97 1.23 -9.64
CA ILE A 43 -5.08 -0.19 -9.30
C ILE A 43 -5.70 -0.27 -7.91
N VAL A 44 -6.92 -0.77 -7.84
CA VAL A 44 -7.68 -0.89 -6.59
C VAL A 44 -7.66 -2.35 -6.14
N LEU A 45 -7.23 -2.59 -4.91
CA LEU A 45 -7.31 -3.89 -4.24
C LEU A 45 -8.33 -3.76 -3.13
N ARG A 46 -9.37 -4.60 -3.13
CA ARG A 46 -10.39 -4.61 -2.07
C ARG A 46 -10.42 -5.94 -1.35
N LEU A 47 -10.61 -5.91 -0.04
CA LEU A 47 -10.60 -7.12 0.78
C LEU A 47 -11.74 -8.07 0.41
N ASP A 48 -12.88 -7.54 -0.04
CA ASP A 48 -14.04 -8.31 -0.48
C ASP A 48 -13.86 -8.98 -1.85
N ASP A 49 -12.83 -8.62 -2.62
CA ASP A 49 -12.50 -9.29 -3.90
C ASP A 49 -11.82 -10.65 -3.71
N TYR A 50 -11.48 -11.03 -2.48
CA TYR A 50 -10.94 -12.36 -2.23
C TYR A 50 -11.77 -13.16 -1.22
N HIS A 51 -12.26 -14.28 -1.74
CA HIS A 51 -13.29 -15.12 -1.16
C HIS A 51 -12.70 -16.32 -0.40
N ASP A 52 -13.59 -17.15 0.19
CA ASP A 52 -13.27 -18.41 0.85
C ASP A 52 -12.29 -18.30 2.04
N ARG A 53 -12.40 -17.21 2.80
CA ARG A 53 -11.56 -16.92 3.96
C ARG A 53 -12.31 -16.08 5.01
N PRO A 54 -11.79 -15.96 6.24
CA PRO A 54 -12.34 -15.05 7.23
C PRO A 54 -12.29 -13.58 6.76
N THR A 55 -13.29 -12.78 7.12
CA THR A 55 -13.41 -11.39 6.68
C THR A 55 -12.30 -10.47 7.18
N PHE A 56 -11.54 -10.89 8.19
CA PHE A 56 -10.38 -10.17 8.73
C PHE A 56 -9.05 -10.59 8.08
N ASP A 57 -9.05 -11.62 7.24
CA ASP A 57 -7.84 -12.13 6.59
C ASP A 57 -7.45 -11.24 5.40
N ASP A 58 -6.72 -10.16 5.71
CA ASP A 58 -6.13 -9.26 4.74
C ASP A 58 -4.81 -9.78 4.14
N SER A 59 -4.37 -11.00 4.45
CA SER A 59 -3.06 -11.50 4.04
C SER A 59 -2.90 -11.63 2.51
N PRO A 60 -3.89 -12.07 1.72
CA PRO A 60 -3.74 -12.14 0.26
C PRO A 60 -3.81 -10.77 -0.41
N LEU A 61 -4.63 -9.84 0.12
CA LEU A 61 -4.61 -8.45 -0.30
C LEU A 61 -3.24 -7.83 -0.07
N LEU A 62 -2.70 -8.04 1.13
CA LEU A 62 -1.39 -7.56 1.51
C LEU A 62 -0.29 -8.19 0.63
N ALA A 63 -0.41 -9.47 0.29
CA ALA A 63 0.54 -10.14 -0.60
C ALA A 63 0.57 -9.48 -1.98
N ASP A 64 -0.59 -9.22 -2.58
CA ASP A 64 -0.67 -8.59 -3.90
C ASP A 64 -0.25 -7.13 -3.87
N LEU A 65 -0.62 -6.39 -2.81
CA LEU A 65 -0.13 -5.04 -2.57
C LEU A 65 1.41 -5.01 -2.52
N ILE A 66 2.02 -5.90 -1.73
CA ILE A 66 3.49 -5.95 -1.61
C ILE A 66 4.14 -6.31 -2.95
N LYS A 67 3.56 -7.24 -3.73
CA LYS A 67 4.06 -7.57 -5.08
C LYS A 67 4.04 -6.35 -6.00
N ILE A 68 2.95 -5.58 -5.98
CA ILE A 68 2.81 -4.36 -6.76
C ILE A 68 3.87 -3.33 -6.32
N LEU A 69 3.94 -3.05 -5.02
CA LEU A 69 4.87 -2.07 -4.45
C LEU A 69 6.34 -2.45 -4.63
N ALA A 70 6.67 -3.75 -4.77
CA ALA A 70 8.04 -4.21 -5.03
C ALA A 70 8.56 -3.79 -6.42
N HIS A 71 7.67 -3.46 -7.35
CA HIS A 71 8.03 -3.04 -8.70
C HIS A 71 7.98 -1.53 -8.91
N ALA A 72 7.45 -0.78 -7.94
CA ALA A 72 7.38 0.68 -8.03
C ALA A 72 8.80 1.28 -7.86
N PRO A 73 9.26 2.16 -8.77
CA PRO A 73 10.53 2.86 -8.60
C PRO A 73 10.53 3.76 -7.35
N MET A 74 9.37 4.33 -7.04
CA MET A 74 9.14 5.22 -5.90
C MET A 74 7.68 5.12 -5.45
N ILE A 75 7.46 5.13 -4.13
CA ILE A 75 6.13 5.26 -3.53
C ILE A 75 5.97 6.69 -2.99
N VAL A 76 4.83 7.29 -3.24
CA VAL A 76 4.43 8.61 -2.75
C VAL A 76 3.11 8.46 -2.03
N GLY A 77 2.92 9.17 -0.92
CA GLY A 77 1.63 9.17 -0.23
C GLY A 77 1.50 10.34 0.72
N TRP A 78 0.34 10.47 1.34
CA TRP A 78 0.05 11.56 2.28
C TRP A 78 0.08 11.04 3.71
N ASN A 79 1.01 11.52 4.55
CA ASN A 79 1.23 10.99 5.90
C ASN A 79 1.70 9.51 5.91
N ILE A 80 2.21 9.04 4.76
CA ILE A 80 2.54 7.64 4.49
C ILE A 80 3.61 7.06 5.42
N ASP A 81 4.54 7.91 5.88
CA ASP A 81 5.61 7.54 6.79
C ASP A 81 5.10 7.27 8.21
N ARG A 82 3.92 7.79 8.55
CA ARG A 82 3.29 7.65 9.88
C ARG A 82 2.13 6.67 9.92
N TYR A 83 1.50 6.42 8.78
CA TYR A 83 0.30 5.58 8.72
C TYR A 83 0.49 4.36 7.80
N ASP A 84 0.34 4.51 6.49
CA ASP A 84 0.20 3.40 5.55
C ASP A 84 1.36 2.42 5.60
N LEU A 85 2.61 2.90 5.50
CA LEU A 85 3.77 2.02 5.48
C LEU A 85 4.01 1.34 6.83
N PRO A 86 3.96 2.03 7.99
CA PRO A 86 3.93 1.36 9.29
C PRO A 86 2.80 0.33 9.42
N TYR A 87 1.61 0.63 8.92
CA TYR A 87 0.46 -0.26 8.98
C TYR A 87 0.71 -1.54 8.17
N ILE A 88 1.10 -1.41 6.90
CA ILE A 88 1.46 -2.50 5.98
C ILE A 88 2.58 -3.36 6.59
N ARG A 89 3.63 -2.74 7.13
CA ARG A 89 4.75 -3.45 7.77
C ARG A 89 4.28 -4.25 8.99
N THR A 90 3.40 -3.66 9.81
CA THR A 90 2.87 -4.32 11.01
C THR A 90 1.98 -5.50 10.65
N ARG A 91 1.04 -5.33 9.71
CA ARG A 91 0.21 -6.44 9.21
C ARG A 91 1.06 -7.56 8.63
N LYS A 92 2.09 -7.21 7.84
CA LYS A 92 3.03 -8.18 7.27
C LYS A 92 3.77 -8.97 8.35
N MET A 93 4.21 -8.29 9.41
CA MET A 93 4.88 -8.92 10.55
C MET A 93 3.94 -9.90 11.27
N ILE A 94 2.70 -9.49 11.57
CA ILE A 94 1.70 -10.32 12.25
C ILE A 94 1.42 -11.59 11.44
N TRP A 95 1.15 -11.46 10.14
CA TRP A 95 0.88 -12.62 9.29
C TRP A 95 2.05 -13.58 9.17
N ARG A 96 3.28 -13.06 9.06
CA ARG A 96 4.49 -13.91 9.08
C ARG A 96 4.65 -14.64 10.41
N ALA A 97 4.34 -13.99 11.54
CA ALA A 97 4.34 -14.64 12.86
C ALA A 97 3.28 -15.75 12.97
N MET A 98 2.19 -15.65 12.21
CA MET A 98 1.15 -16.68 12.08
C MET A 98 1.47 -17.76 11.03
N GLY A 99 2.65 -17.73 10.41
CA GLY A 99 3.08 -18.73 9.43
C GLY A 99 2.67 -18.45 7.98
N VAL A 100 2.15 -17.26 7.68
CA VAL A 100 1.83 -16.88 6.29
C VAL A 100 3.07 -16.35 5.58
N GLU A 101 3.42 -16.97 4.46
CA GLU A 101 4.50 -16.50 3.60
C GLU A 101 4.07 -15.27 2.81
N LEU A 102 4.72 -14.12 3.08
CA LEU A 102 4.47 -12.87 2.38
C LEU A 102 5.72 -12.39 1.62
N PRO A 103 5.55 -11.79 0.42
CA PRO A 103 6.69 -11.33 -0.39
C PRO A 103 7.61 -10.36 0.36
N GLY A 104 8.90 -10.37 0.02
CA GLY A 104 9.84 -9.32 0.40
C GLY A 104 9.69 -8.10 -0.50
N ALA A 105 9.82 -6.89 0.06
CA ALA A 105 9.90 -5.67 -0.75
C ALA A 105 10.65 -4.60 0.05
N THR A 106 11.51 -3.86 -0.65
CA THR A 106 12.17 -2.66 -0.14
C THR A 106 11.89 -1.57 -1.15
N THR A 107 11.17 -0.53 -0.73
CA THR A 107 10.78 0.54 -1.63
C THR A 107 11.13 1.88 -1.02
N LYS A 108 11.64 2.78 -1.86
CA LYS A 108 11.85 4.18 -1.46
C LYS A 108 10.48 4.87 -1.38
N SER A 109 10.22 5.57 -0.28
CA SER A 109 8.97 6.30 -0.07
C SER A 109 9.20 7.79 0.18
N TYR A 110 8.23 8.61 -0.21
CA TYR A 110 8.19 10.04 0.08
C TYR A 110 6.83 10.46 0.65
N ASP A 111 6.86 11.08 1.83
CA ASP A 111 5.67 11.66 2.47
C ASP A 111 5.40 13.09 1.99
N MET A 112 4.32 13.25 1.24
CA MET A 112 3.88 14.53 0.69
C MET A 112 3.44 15.52 1.78
N LEU A 113 2.93 15.06 2.92
CA LEU A 113 2.58 15.93 4.04
C LEU A 113 3.84 16.58 4.63
N ARG A 114 4.95 15.84 4.67
CA ARG A 114 6.26 16.36 5.09
C ARG A 114 6.84 17.30 4.04
N LEU A 115 6.81 16.91 2.76
CA LEU A 115 7.34 17.72 1.66
C LEU A 115 6.58 19.04 1.48
N ARG A 116 5.26 19.05 1.68
CA ARG A 116 4.43 20.26 1.61
C ARG A 116 4.90 21.36 2.57
N ARG A 117 5.46 21.01 3.72
CA ARG A 117 5.97 22.01 4.68
C ARG A 117 7.26 22.70 4.19
N LYS A 118 7.92 22.12 3.19
CA LYS A 118 9.19 22.58 2.64
C LYS A 118 9.06 23.17 1.23
N TYR A 119 8.09 22.70 0.46
CA TYR A 119 7.90 23.04 -0.94
C TYR A 119 6.51 23.62 -1.20
N ARG A 120 6.35 24.38 -2.29
CA ARG A 120 5.07 24.99 -2.70
C ARG A 120 4.16 23.96 -3.38
N LEU A 121 3.68 22.98 -2.61
CA LEU A 121 2.69 22.00 -3.06
C LEU A 121 1.26 22.54 -2.87
N HIS A 122 0.33 22.06 -3.69
CA HIS A 122 -1.08 22.46 -3.58
C HIS A 122 -1.63 22.08 -2.20
N ASN A 123 -2.60 22.86 -1.72
CA ASN A 123 -3.23 22.64 -0.42
C ASN A 123 -4.74 22.46 -0.65
N ASN A 124 -5.25 21.26 -0.36
CA ASN A 124 -6.68 20.95 -0.41
C ASN A 124 -7.41 21.35 0.89
N ARG A 125 -6.97 22.42 1.56
CA ARG A 125 -7.67 22.99 2.72
C ARG A 125 -8.35 24.28 2.34
#